data_AF-A0A535QSM2-F1
#
_entry.id   AF-A0A535QSM2-F1
#
_cell.length_a   1.000
_cell.length_b   1.000
_cell.length_c   1.000
_cell.angle_alpha   90.00
_cell.angle_beta   90.00
_cell.angle_gamma   90.00
#
_symmetry.space_group_name_H-M   'P 1'
#
loop_
_entity.id
_entity.type
_entity.pdbx_description
1 polymer ?
#
loop_
_entity_poly.entity_id
_entity_poly.type
_entity_poly.pdbx_seq_one_letter_code
_entity_poly.pdbx_strand_id
1 'polypeptide(L)' 'MAELSYREAIAAGIAQEMARDPMVYFIGEDIGAAGGVFKATVGLFDRFGPDR' A
#
# COMPACT_ATOMS: atom_id res chain seq x y z
N MET A 1 -6.28 17.90 -7.48
CA MET A 1 -6.22 16.45 -7.22
C MET A 1 -5.53 15.82 -8.41
N ALA A 2 -4.56 14.92 -8.20
CA ALA A 2 -4.01 14.15 -9.31
C ALA A 2 -5.08 13.17 -9.83
N GLU A 3 -5.10 12.95 -11.14
CA GLU A 3 -5.92 11.90 -11.74
C GLU A 3 -5.22 10.56 -11.49
N LEU A 4 -5.92 9.62 -10.85
CA LEU A 4 -5.39 8.32 -10.44
C LEU A 4 -6.25 7.22 -11.05
N SER A 5 -5.62 6.14 -11.48
CA SER A 5 -6.32 4.88 -11.68
C SER A 5 -6.89 4.38 -10.34
N TYR A 6 -7.89 3.51 -10.42
CA TYR A 6 -8.49 2.91 -9.22
C TYR A 6 -7.47 2.20 -8.33
N ARG A 7 -6.48 1.52 -8.93
CA ARG A 7 -5.41 0.83 -8.21
C ARG A 7 -4.49 1.80 -7.48
N GLU A 8 -4.12 2.89 -8.13
CA GLU A 8 -3.28 3.94 -7.52
C GLU A 8 -4.02 4.64 -6.38
N ALA A 9 -5.33 4.85 -6.52
CA ALA A 9 -6.15 5.42 -5.45
C ALA A 9 -6.19 4.52 -4.21
N ILE A 10 -6.29 3.20 -4.38
CA ILE A 10 -6.21 2.22 -3.28
C ILE A 10 -4.84 2.30 -2.59
N ALA A 11 -3.75 2.19 -3.35
CA ALA A 11 -2.40 2.27 -2.80
C ALA A 11 -2.16 3.60 -2.06
N ALA A 12 -2.64 4.71 -2.62
CA ALA A 12 -2.50 6.03 -2.01
C ALA A 12 -3.27 6.13 -0.69
N GLY A 13 -4.49 5.61 -0.60
CA GLY A 13 -5.28 5.61 0.63
C GLY A 13 -4.63 4.80 1.75
N ILE A 14 -4.15 3.58 1.43
CA ILE A 14 -3.44 2.75 2.39
C ILE A 14 -2.15 3.45 2.87
N ALA A 15 -1.37 4.02 1.92
CA ALA A 15 -0.14 4.71 2.25
C ALA A 15 -0.35 5.95 3.14
N GLN A 16 -1.47 6.65 2.98
CA GLN A 16 -1.80 7.82 3.80
C GLN A 16 -2.00 7.41 5.26
N GLU A 17 -2.80 6.37 5.52
CA GLU A 17 -3.05 5.93 6.90
C GLU A 17 -1.83 5.25 7.53
N MET A 18 -1.08 4.43 6.77
CA MET A 18 0.17 3.83 7.27
C MET A 18 1.25 4.86 7.61
N ALA A 19 1.28 6.00 6.91
CA ALA A 19 2.20 7.11 7.20
C ALA A 19 1.72 7.98 8.36
N ARG A 20 0.40 8.11 8.55
CA ARG A 20 -0.22 8.91 9.61
C ARG A 20 -0.10 8.25 10.98
N ASP A 21 -0.29 6.93 11.05
CA ASP A 21 -0.29 6.18 12.30
C ASP A 21 0.69 4.99 12.24
N PRO A 22 1.78 5.00 13.04
CA PRO A 22 2.74 3.90 13.06
C PRO A 22 2.17 2.59 13.61
N MET A 23 0.99 2.60 14.25
CA MET A 23 0.30 1.40 14.74
C MET A 23 -0.52 0.69 13.66
N VAL A 24 -0.67 1.26 12.47
CA VAL A 24 -1.35 0.61 11.35
C VAL A 24 -0.38 -0.37 10.67
N TYR A 25 -0.86 -1.60 10.52
CA TYR A 25 -0.19 -2.68 9.79
C TYR A 25 -1.05 -3.13 8.61
N PHE A 26 -0.42 -3.54 7.52
CA PHE A 26 -1.09 -4.02 6.32
C PHE A 26 -0.65 -5.44 5.98
N ILE A 27 -1.52 -6.42 6.23
CA ILE A 27 -1.21 -7.85 6.14
C ILE A 27 -2.18 -8.59 5.20
N GLY A 28 -1.67 -9.61 4.50
CA GLY A 28 -2.44 -10.41 3.56
C GLY A 28 -1.54 -11.24 2.63
N GLU A 29 -2.16 -12.07 1.79
CA GLU A 29 -1.46 -12.87 0.79
C GLU A 29 -1.05 -11.99 -0.42
N ASP A 30 0.18 -12.19 -0.91
CA ASP A 30 0.76 -11.52 -2.10
C ASP A 30 0.85 -9.98 -2.08
N ILE A 31 0.44 -9.29 -1.01
CA ILE A 31 0.37 -7.82 -0.97
C ILE A 31 1.72 -7.10 -0.78
N GLY A 32 2.78 -7.82 -0.36
CA GLY A 32 4.11 -7.27 -0.09
C GLY A 32 4.91 -6.98 -1.38
N ALA A 33 6.09 -7.57 -1.52
CA ALA A 33 6.95 -7.38 -2.70
C ALA A 33 6.27 -7.70 -4.04
N ALA A 34 5.24 -8.56 -4.05
CA ALA A 34 4.45 -8.86 -5.25
C ALA A 34 3.43 -7.77 -5.62
N GLY A 35 3.08 -6.85 -4.72
CA GLY A 35 2.17 -5.73 -4.96
C GLY A 35 0.69 -6.11 -5.09
N GLY A 36 0.32 -7.32 -4.65
CA GLY A 36 -1.02 -7.89 -4.72
C GLY A 36 -1.36 -8.45 -6.09
N VAL A 37 -2.30 -9.40 -6.13
CA VAL A 37 -2.76 -10.07 -7.36
C VAL A 37 -3.33 -9.10 -8.40
N PHE A 38 -3.85 -7.95 -7.94
CA PHE A 38 -4.36 -6.88 -8.80
C PHE A 38 -3.41 -5.70 -8.96
N LYS A 39 -2.17 -5.76 -8.45
CA LYS A 39 -1.23 -4.63 -8.47
C LYS A 39 -1.77 -3.36 -7.80
N ALA A 40 -2.58 -3.53 -6.75
CA ALA A 40 -3.21 -2.42 -6.01
C ALA A 40 -2.40 -1.96 -4.80
N THR A 41 -1.28 -2.61 -4.48
CA THR A 41 -0.43 -2.31 -3.30
C THR A 41 1.03 -2.08 -3.69
N VAL A 42 1.29 -1.85 -4.99
CA VAL A 42 2.64 -1.63 -5.53
C VAL A 42 3.28 -0.43 -4.84
N GLY A 43 4.54 -0.59 -4.42
CA GLY A 43 5.35 0.44 -3.77
C GLY A 43 5.12 0.59 -2.25
N LEU A 44 4.10 -0.04 -1.67
CA LEU A 44 3.89 0.01 -0.21
C LEU A 44 4.99 -0.74 0.54
N PHE A 45 5.37 -1.93 0.06
CA PHE A 45 6.42 -2.74 0.66
C PHE A 45 7.78 -2.02 0.67
N ASP A 46 8.18 -1.44 -0.46
CA ASP A 46 9.45 -0.69 -0.56
C ASP A 46 9.46 0.55 0.35
N ARG A 47 8.29 1.18 0.54
CA ARG A 47 8.15 2.41 1.32
C ARG A 47 8.14 2.17 2.82
N PHE A 48 7.47 1.12 3.30
CA PHE A 48 7.23 0.90 4.74
C PHE A 48 8.03 -0.27 5.33
N GLY A 49 8.52 -1.17 4.48
CA GLY A 49 9.31 -2.33 4.89
C GLY A 49 8.45 -3.53 5.34
N PRO A 50 9.10 -4.67 5.62
CA PRO A 50 8.43 -5.94 5.93
C PRO A 50 7.77 -5.99 7.31
N ASP A 51 8.12 -5.09 8.21
CA ASP A 51 7.59 -5.04 9.59
C ASP A 51 6.32 -4.18 9.70
N ARG A 52 5.72 -3.80 8.57
CA ARG A 52 4.59 -2.86 8.47
C ARG A 52 3.47 -3.42 7.60
#